data_AF-M4VNK3-F1
#
_entry.id   AF-M4VNK3-F1
#
_cell.length_a   1.000
_cell.length_b   1.000
_cell.length_c   1.000
_cell.angle_alpha   90.00
_cell.angle_beta   90.00
_cell.angle_gamma   90.00
#
_symmetry.space_group_name_H-M   'P 1'
#
loop_
_entity.id
_entity.type
_entity.pdbx_description
1 polymer ?
#
loop_
_entity_poly.entity_id
_entity_poly.type
_entity_poly.pdbx_seq_one_letter_code
_entity_poly.pdbx_strand_id
1 'polypeptide(L)'
;MSQNSNFLKNTLDLLETDPEVKAYIYQQILEFNPFVTPETVVMVVARDPQVSYLSERTGETEEVEEYADLEASSIAESYRYRLAIVLKDGESSIEAEAFHNDIFEAVRMAKEGLIEKLIEIQEEIENPVDRINAIKEASDNTQIH
;
A
#
# COMPACT_ATOMS: atom_id res chain seq x y z
N MET A 1 28.00 -10.31 -12.27
CA MET A 1 27.66 -9.06 -11.56
C MET A 1 26.21 -8.75 -11.87
N SER A 2 25.37 -8.59 -10.84
CA SER A 2 23.91 -8.64 -10.93
C SER A 2 23.34 -7.39 -11.63
N GLN A 3 22.61 -7.59 -12.74
CA GLN A 3 21.90 -6.53 -13.46
C GLN A 3 20.87 -5.81 -12.56
N ASN A 4 20.43 -6.45 -11.49
CA ASN A 4 19.41 -5.96 -10.56
C ASN A 4 19.86 -4.70 -9.78
N SER A 5 21.16 -4.55 -9.52
CA SER A 5 21.69 -3.40 -8.77
C SER A 5 21.57 -2.06 -9.52
N ASN A 6 21.62 -2.09 -10.86
CA ASN A 6 21.53 -0.88 -11.68
C ASN A 6 20.09 -0.37 -11.77
N PHE A 7 19.11 -1.26 -11.74
CA PHE A 7 17.71 -0.87 -11.78
C PHE A 7 17.33 -0.01 -10.56
N LEU A 8 17.53 -0.56 -9.36
CA LEU A 8 17.21 0.12 -8.11
C LEU A 8 17.93 1.46 -8.00
N LYS A 9 19.20 1.49 -8.43
CA LYS A 9 19.99 2.71 -8.46
C LYS A 9 19.36 3.78 -9.37
N ASN A 10 18.89 3.42 -10.55
CA ASN A 10 18.27 4.38 -11.47
C ASN A 10 16.92 4.90 -10.95
N THR A 11 16.10 4.04 -10.35
CA THR A 11 14.83 4.49 -9.77
C THR A 11 15.05 5.37 -8.55
N LEU A 12 15.98 5.01 -7.68
CA LEU A 12 16.35 5.85 -6.53
C LEU A 12 16.88 7.21 -6.99
N ASP A 13 17.74 7.23 -8.00
CA ASP A 13 18.29 8.46 -8.58
C ASP A 13 17.18 9.35 -9.13
N LEU A 14 16.19 8.78 -9.82
CA LEU A 14 14.99 9.53 -10.26
C LEU A 14 14.20 10.10 -9.09
N LEU A 15 13.95 9.32 -8.04
CA LEU A 15 13.20 9.77 -6.86
C LEU A 15 13.92 10.91 -6.11
N GLU A 16 15.26 10.89 -6.09
CA GLU A 16 16.06 11.86 -5.33
C GLU A 16 16.40 13.12 -6.13
N THR A 17 16.71 12.96 -7.42
CA THR A 17 17.33 14.02 -8.24
C THR A 17 16.38 14.68 -9.21
N ASP A 18 15.31 14.01 -9.66
CA ASP A 18 14.36 14.57 -10.62
C ASP A 18 13.35 15.50 -9.89
N PRO A 19 13.36 16.82 -10.13
CA PRO A 19 12.47 17.75 -9.46
C PRO A 19 10.99 17.53 -9.80
N GLU A 20 10.68 17.03 -11.00
CA GLU A 20 9.31 16.80 -11.45
C GLU A 20 8.71 15.59 -10.73
N VAL A 21 9.44 14.47 -10.69
CA VAL A 21 9.05 13.27 -9.94
C VAL A 21 8.86 13.60 -8.47
N LYS A 22 9.80 14.35 -7.89
CA LYS A 22 9.73 14.74 -6.48
C LYS A 22 8.53 15.64 -6.17
N ALA A 23 8.30 16.67 -7.00
CA ALA A 23 7.14 17.54 -6.85
C ALA A 23 5.82 16.76 -6.97
N TYR A 24 5.74 15.85 -7.93
CA TYR A 24 4.59 14.98 -8.11
C TYR A 24 4.34 14.10 -6.87
N ILE A 25 5.37 13.44 -6.34
CA ILE A 25 5.26 12.65 -5.11
C ILE A 25 4.74 13.50 -3.95
N TYR A 26 5.28 14.70 -3.74
CA TYR A 26 4.77 15.60 -2.70
C TYR A 26 3.29 15.95 -2.90
N GLN A 27 2.86 16.20 -4.14
CA GLN A 27 1.45 16.47 -4.44
C GLN A 27 0.57 15.26 -4.11
N GLN A 28 0.99 14.05 -4.47
CA GLN A 28 0.24 12.82 -4.16
C GLN A 28 0.16 12.56 -2.65
N ILE A 29 1.23 12.85 -1.89
CA ILE A 29 1.27 12.63 -0.44
C ILE A 29 0.27 13.53 0.31
N LEU A 30 -0.04 14.72 -0.20
CA LEU A 30 -1.00 15.63 0.45
C LEU A 30 -2.41 15.03 0.54
N GLU A 31 -2.74 14.05 -0.31
CA GLU A 31 -4.03 13.36 -0.25
C GLU A 31 -4.16 12.47 1.00
N PHE A 32 -3.05 12.12 1.68
CA PHE A 32 -3.10 11.36 2.93
C PHE A 32 -3.46 12.21 4.15
N ASN A 33 -3.44 13.55 4.04
CA ASN A 33 -3.69 14.46 5.16
C ASN A 33 -4.93 14.15 6.02
N PRO A 34 -6.08 13.67 5.47
CA PRO A 34 -7.24 13.29 6.28
C PRO A 34 -7.01 12.07 7.19
N PHE A 35 -6.02 11.25 6.88
CA PHE A 35 -5.79 9.94 7.49
C PHE A 35 -4.54 9.89 8.39
N VAL A 36 -3.70 10.92 8.36
CA VAL A 36 -2.39 10.93 9.02
C VAL A 36 -2.32 11.97 10.13
N THR A 37 -1.46 11.73 11.12
CA THR A 37 -1.16 12.68 12.17
C THR A 37 0.12 13.46 11.82
N PRO A 38 0.42 14.59 12.51
CA PRO A 38 1.70 15.27 12.35
C PRO A 38 2.93 14.40 12.71
N GLU A 39 2.73 13.29 13.43
CA GLU A 39 3.80 12.36 13.80
C GLU A 39 3.99 11.24 12.75
N THR A 40 3.05 11.08 11.82
CA THR A 40 3.14 10.08 10.76
C THR A 40 4.28 10.41 9.79
N VAL A 41 5.17 9.45 9.59
CA VAL A 41 6.25 9.51 8.60
C VAL A 41 5.79 8.84 7.32
N VAL A 42 5.86 9.57 6.20
CA VAL A 42 5.58 9.04 4.85
C VAL A 42 6.89 8.71 4.16
N MET A 43 7.02 7.46 3.71
CA MET A 43 8.19 6.98 2.97
C MET A 43 7.78 6.50 1.58
N VAL A 44 8.55 6.87 0.57
CA VAL A 44 8.42 6.33 -0.79
C VAL A 44 9.63 5.47 -1.08
N VAL A 45 9.41 4.19 -1.37
CA VAL A 45 10.46 3.17 -1.45
C VAL A 45 10.46 2.56 -2.85
N ALA A 46 11.60 2.62 -3.52
CA ALA A 46 11.85 1.83 -4.72
C ALA A 46 12.15 0.39 -4.35
N ARG A 47 11.40 -0.56 -4.92
CA ARG A 47 11.58 -2.00 -4.74
C ARG A 47 11.99 -2.64 -6.07
N ASP A 48 12.55 -3.85 -6.01
CA ASP A 48 12.94 -4.57 -7.22
C ASP A 48 11.69 -5.14 -7.92
N PRO A 49 11.39 -4.75 -9.17
CA PRO A 49 10.22 -5.23 -9.91
C PRO A 49 10.31 -6.71 -10.26
N GLN A 50 11.53 -7.27 -10.31
CA GLN A 50 11.75 -8.68 -10.66
C GLN A 50 11.60 -9.63 -9.46
N VAL A 51 11.51 -9.10 -8.24
CA VAL A 51 11.29 -9.90 -7.03
C VAL A 51 9.78 -10.10 -6.86
N SER A 52 9.31 -11.30 -7.20
CA SER A 52 7.89 -11.71 -7.14
C SER A 52 7.23 -11.44 -5.78
N TYR A 53 6.00 -10.91 -5.82
CA TYR A 53 5.14 -10.57 -4.68
C TYR A 53 4.63 -11.74 -3.85
N LEU A 54 4.79 -12.96 -4.36
CA LEU A 54 4.04 -14.11 -3.87
C LEU A 54 4.53 -14.62 -2.49
N SER A 55 5.64 -14.12 -1.97
CA SER A 55 6.21 -14.59 -0.70
C SER A 55 5.65 -13.92 0.56
N GLU A 56 4.96 -12.78 0.46
CA GLU A 56 4.58 -11.99 1.65
C GLU A 56 3.07 -11.96 1.97
N ARG A 57 2.19 -12.35 1.03
CA ARG A 57 0.72 -12.25 1.20
C ARG A 57 0.05 -13.52 1.76
N THR A 58 0.69 -14.67 1.65
CA THR A 58 0.16 -15.95 2.12
C THR A 58 1.13 -16.50 3.15
N GLY A 59 0.81 -16.33 4.43
CA GLY A 59 1.46 -17.09 5.52
C GLY A 59 1.15 -18.60 5.46
N GLU A 60 0.90 -19.13 4.27
CA GLU A 60 0.47 -20.49 3.99
C GLU A 60 1.33 -21.02 2.83
N THR A 61 2.32 -21.84 3.20
CA THR A 61 2.91 -22.82 2.29
C THR A 61 1.86 -23.90 2.02
N GLU A 62 0.94 -23.68 1.09
CA GLU A 62 0.09 -24.75 0.56
C GLU A 62 -0.31 -24.45 -0.90
N GLU A 63 0.43 -25.07 -1.81
CA GLU A 63 0.02 -25.55 -3.15
C GLU A 63 -1.01 -24.69 -3.91
N VAL A 64 -0.55 -23.55 -4.44
CA VAL A 64 -1.15 -22.90 -5.62
C VAL A 64 -0.09 -22.76 -6.72
N GLU A 65 0.71 -23.82 -6.91
CA GLU A 65 1.86 -23.85 -7.82
C GLU A 65 1.45 -24.44 -9.18
N GLU A 66 1.05 -23.61 -10.15
CA GLU A 66 1.45 -23.80 -11.57
C GLU A 66 0.82 -22.76 -12.49
N TYR A 67 -0.43 -22.35 -12.24
CA TYR A 67 -1.17 -21.51 -13.19
C TYR A 67 -1.10 -20.00 -12.90
N ALA A 68 -0.91 -19.60 -11.64
CA ALA A 68 -0.72 -18.18 -11.27
C ALA A 68 0.71 -17.69 -11.53
N ASP A 69 1.70 -18.58 -11.46
CA ASP A 69 3.13 -18.26 -11.61
C ASP A 69 3.49 -17.79 -13.02
N LEU A 70 2.85 -18.32 -14.07
CA LEU A 70 3.14 -17.94 -15.45
C LEU A 70 2.62 -16.54 -15.79
N GLU A 71 1.44 -16.15 -15.27
CA GLU A 71 0.92 -14.80 -15.44
C GLU A 71 1.68 -13.81 -14.56
N ALA A 72 1.93 -14.11 -13.28
CA ALA A 72 2.66 -13.22 -12.38
C ALA A 72 4.13 -13.02 -12.79
N SER A 73 4.81 -14.06 -13.28
CA SER A 73 6.19 -13.95 -13.79
C SER A 73 6.29 -13.13 -15.07
N SER A 74 5.39 -13.34 -16.04
CA SER A 74 5.36 -12.55 -17.28
C SER A 74 4.94 -11.09 -17.04
N ILE A 75 4.10 -10.84 -16.04
CA ILE A 75 3.68 -9.50 -15.59
C ILE A 75 4.83 -8.78 -14.89
N ALA A 76 5.53 -9.42 -13.94
CA ALA A 76 6.68 -8.87 -13.22
C ALA A 76 7.90 -8.62 -14.12
N GLU A 77 8.13 -9.47 -15.14
CA GLU A 77 9.16 -9.27 -16.15
C GLU A 77 8.92 -8.04 -17.04
N SER A 78 7.68 -7.51 -17.08
CA SER A 78 7.30 -6.44 -18.00
C SER A 78 7.38 -5.03 -17.43
N TYR A 79 7.42 -4.86 -16.10
CA TYR A 79 7.33 -3.54 -15.49
C TYR A 79 8.68 -2.95 -15.14
N ARG A 80 8.84 -1.70 -15.55
CA ARG A 80 10.03 -0.92 -15.19
C ARG A 80 10.04 -0.52 -13.73
N TYR A 81 8.94 -0.10 -13.11
CA TYR A 81 8.96 0.45 -11.75
C TYR A 81 8.10 -0.37 -10.80
N ARG A 82 8.64 -0.62 -9.60
CA ARG A 82 7.91 -1.10 -8.43
C ARG A 82 8.14 -0.11 -7.29
N LEU A 83 7.09 0.53 -6.84
CA LEU A 83 7.15 1.53 -5.76
C LEU A 83 6.20 1.14 -4.64
N ALA A 84 6.63 1.38 -3.41
CA ALA A 84 5.78 1.28 -2.24
C ALA A 84 5.70 2.64 -1.54
N ILE A 85 4.50 3.00 -1.09
CA ILE A 85 4.29 4.13 -0.17
C ILE A 85 3.98 3.52 1.20
N VAL A 86 4.73 3.94 2.20
CA VAL A 86 4.61 3.47 3.59
C VAL A 86 4.25 4.65 4.47
N LEU A 87 3.17 4.51 5.24
CA LEU A 87 2.82 5.41 6.34
C LEU A 87 3.21 4.71 7.63
N LYS A 88 4.04 5.37 8.43
CA LYS A 88 4.48 4.86 9.74
C LYS A 88 4.07 5.83 10.83
N ASP A 89 3.37 5.33 11.84
CA ASP A 89 2.99 6.08 13.04
C ASP A 89 3.35 5.26 14.29
N GLY A 90 4.40 5.68 15.00
CA GLY A 90 5.01 4.90 16.08
C GLY A 90 5.50 3.52 15.63
N GLU A 91 4.92 2.48 16.23
CA GLU A 91 5.20 1.06 15.92
C GLU A 91 4.28 0.50 14.82
N SER A 92 3.25 1.24 14.42
CA SER A 92 2.30 0.83 13.40
C SER A 92 2.76 1.30 12.03
N SER A 93 2.57 0.46 11.01
CA SER A 93 2.81 0.83 9.62
C SER A 93 1.76 0.24 8.70
N ILE A 94 1.38 1.01 7.70
CA ILE A 94 0.55 0.57 6.60
C ILE A 94 1.25 0.93 5.29
N GLU A 95 1.21 0.03 4.33
CA GLU A 95 1.83 0.24 3.04
C GLU A 95 0.99 -0.30 1.89
N ALA A 96 1.20 0.27 0.72
CA ALA A 96 0.73 -0.28 -0.53
C ALA A 96 1.79 -0.09 -1.60
N GLU A 97 1.84 -1.03 -2.53
CA GLU A 97 2.72 -0.95 -3.68
C GLU A 97 1.97 -0.90 -5.00
N ALA A 98 2.69 -0.55 -6.05
CA ALA A 98 2.25 -0.74 -7.41
C ALA A 98 3.40 -1.01 -8.38
N PHE A 99 3.02 -1.56 -9.52
CA PHE A 99 3.88 -1.89 -10.65
C PHE A 99 3.43 -1.13 -11.89
N HIS A 100 4.36 -0.41 -12.52
CA HIS A 100 4.07 0.25 -13.78
C HIS A 100 5.33 0.53 -14.60
N ASN A 101 5.19 0.75 -15.91
CA ASN A 101 6.31 1.14 -16.78
C ASN A 101 6.68 2.61 -16.70
N ASP A 102 5.80 3.40 -16.09
CA ASP A 102 5.92 4.83 -15.86
C ASP A 102 5.94 5.10 -14.35
N ILE A 103 6.85 5.96 -13.91
CA ILE A 103 7.09 6.22 -12.49
C ILE A 103 5.94 7.01 -11.85
N PHE A 104 5.31 7.93 -12.60
CA PHE A 104 4.19 8.73 -12.10
C PHE A 104 2.96 7.85 -11.88
N GLU A 105 2.67 6.97 -12.84
CA GLU A 105 1.59 5.99 -12.71
C GLU A 105 1.86 4.99 -11.57
N ALA A 106 3.10 4.52 -11.40
CA ALA A 106 3.46 3.67 -10.27
C ALA A 106 3.21 4.37 -8.92
N VAL A 107 3.57 5.64 -8.78
CA VAL A 107 3.27 6.44 -7.57
C VAL A 107 1.77 6.61 -7.38
N ARG A 108 1.03 6.95 -8.45
CA ARG A 108 -0.43 7.16 -8.40
C ARG A 108 -1.15 5.90 -7.92
N MET A 109 -0.83 4.75 -8.52
CA MET A 109 -1.43 3.48 -8.18
C MET A 109 -1.09 3.04 -6.75
N ALA A 110 0.17 3.22 -6.31
CA ALA A 110 0.55 2.90 -4.94
C ALA A 110 -0.19 3.79 -3.93
N LYS A 111 -0.40 5.08 -4.25
CA LYS A 111 -1.22 5.99 -3.43
C LYS A 111 -2.67 5.53 -3.37
N GLU A 112 -3.28 5.25 -4.52
CA GLU A 112 -4.69 4.80 -4.58
C GLU A 112 -4.92 3.54 -3.74
N GLY A 113 -4.05 2.53 -3.88
CA GLY A 113 -4.14 1.32 -3.07
C GLY A 113 -3.93 1.56 -1.58
N LEU A 114 -3.19 2.60 -1.18
CA LEU A 114 -3.02 2.96 0.23
C LEU A 114 -4.25 3.70 0.78
N ILE A 115 -4.82 4.61 0.00
CA ILE A 115 -6.07 5.32 0.36
C ILE A 115 -7.20 4.31 0.54
N GLU A 116 -7.34 3.34 -0.36
CA GLU A 116 -8.34 2.28 -0.24
C GLU A 116 -8.23 1.54 1.09
N LYS A 117 -7.02 1.07 1.46
CA LYS A 117 -6.80 0.41 2.76
C LYS A 117 -7.10 1.32 3.96
N LEU A 118 -6.81 2.61 3.87
CA LEU A 118 -7.10 3.57 4.95
C LEU A 118 -8.59 3.79 5.12
N ILE A 119 -9.34 3.86 4.02
CA ILE A 119 -10.80 3.94 4.03
C ILE A 119 -11.39 2.68 4.66
N GLU A 120 -10.92 1.49 4.25
CA GLU A 120 -11.36 0.21 4.85
C GLU A 120 -11.16 0.20 6.37
N ILE A 121 -9.99 0.63 6.86
CA ILE A 121 -9.70 0.74 8.30
C ILE A 121 -10.63 1.75 8.98
N GLN A 122 -10.87 2.89 8.35
CA GLN A 122 -11.76 3.92 8.91
C GLN A 122 -13.20 3.39 9.01
N GLU A 123 -13.70 2.70 7.99
CA GLU A 123 -15.03 2.09 7.99
C GLU A 123 -15.17 1.01 9.08
N GLU A 124 -14.13 0.20 9.30
CA GLU A 124 -14.11 -0.79 10.39
C GLU A 124 -14.16 -0.11 11.78
N ILE A 125 -13.47 1.03 11.94
CA ILE A 125 -13.44 1.82 13.17
C ILE A 125 -14.70 2.68 13.38
N GLU A 126 -15.45 3.04 12.33
CA GLU A 126 -16.69 3.85 12.42
C GLU A 126 -17.97 3.03 12.69
N ASN A 127 -17.90 1.71 12.55
CA ASN A 127 -18.95 0.75 12.96
C ASN A 127 -19.27 0.63 14.50
N PRO A 128 -18.62 1.33 15.45
CA PRO A 128 -19.04 1.36 16.86
C PRO A 128 -20.39 2.04 17.10
N VAL A 129 -20.88 2.90 16.19
CA VAL A 129 -22.19 3.54 16.34
C VAL A 129 -23.31 2.50 16.16
N ASP A 130 -23.18 1.57 15.21
CA ASP A 130 -24.07 0.42 15.10
C ASP A 130 -23.92 -0.52 16.30
N ARG A 131 -22.69 -0.68 16.83
CA ARG A 131 -22.45 -1.45 18.06
C ARG A 131 -23.12 -0.83 19.29
N ILE A 132 -23.13 0.49 19.44
CA ILE A 132 -23.80 1.22 20.53
C ILE A 132 -25.33 1.15 20.37
N ASN A 133 -25.83 1.24 19.13
CA ASN A 133 -27.25 1.10 18.83
C ASN A 133 -27.74 -0.34 19.12
N ALA A 134 -26.97 -1.37 18.77
CA ALA A 134 -27.27 -2.77 19.11
C ALA A 134 -27.23 -3.02 20.63
N ILE A 135 -26.29 -2.40 21.35
CA ILE A 135 -26.22 -2.49 22.82
C ILE A 135 -27.44 -1.82 23.48
N LYS A 136 -27.89 -0.67 22.95
CA LYS A 136 -29.12 -0.01 23.42
C LYS A 136 -30.36 -0.88 23.16
N GLU A 137 -30.50 -1.43 21.96
CA GLU A 137 -31.62 -2.33 21.63
C GLU A 137 -31.63 -3.60 22.50
N ALA A 138 -30.47 -4.17 22.83
CA ALA A 138 -30.36 -5.29 23.76
C ALA A 138 -30.68 -4.91 25.21
N SER A 139 -30.27 -3.71 25.66
CA SER A 139 -30.55 -3.20 27.00
C SER A 139 -32.04 -2.90 27.21
N ASP A 140 -32.74 -2.46 26.17
CA ASP A 140 -34.17 -2.12 26.24
C ASP A 140 -35.07 -3.37 26.21
N ASN A 141 -34.66 -4.46 25.56
CA ASN A 141 -35.42 -5.71 25.52
C ASN A 141 -35.32 -6.57 26.79
N THR A 142 -34.46 -6.22 27.75
CA THR A 142 -34.30 -6.98 29.00
C THR A 142 -35.20 -6.45 30.14
N GLN A 143 -36.01 -5.42 29.90
CA GLN A 143 -36.94 -4.82 30.88
C GLN A 143 -38.41 -5.24 30.65
N ILE A 144 -38.67 -6.53 30.43
CA ILE A 144 -40.04 -7.06 30.53
C ILE A 144 -40.10 -7.99 31.74
N HIS A 145 -40.43 -7.43 32.90
CA HIS A 145 -41.03 -8.16 34.02
C HIS A 145 -41.91 -7.25 34.88
#